data_AF-A0A958K3Z4-F1
#
_entry.id   AF-A0A958K3Z4-F1
#
_cell.length_a   1.000
_cell.length_b   1.000
_cell.length_c   1.000
_cell.angle_alpha   90.00
_cell.angle_beta   90.00
_cell.angle_gamma   90.00
#
_symmetry.space_group_name_H-M   'P 1'
#
loop_
_entity.id
_entity.type
_entity.pdbx_description
1 polymer ?
#
loop_
_entity_poly.entity_id
_entity_poly.type
_entity_poly.pdbx_seq_one_letter_code
_entity_poly.pdbx_strand_id
1 'polypeptide(L)'
;DIVLNENLALVVYNNAQIPENSEQPLGPRTPLSIAVGKGSDWQHVLDLETGLGEYSYPAVIQDQNRIYIAYTFERTNIRVVEFDREEILELAKK
;
A
#
# COMPACT_ATOMS: atom_id res chain seq x y z
N ASP A 1 -1.89 -3.97 7.43
CA ASP A 1 -0.87 -3.01 7.90
C ASP A 1 0.17 -3.76 8.72
N ILE A 2 1.31 -3.13 8.99
CA ILE A 2 2.35 -3.64 9.90
C ILE A 2 2.94 -2.48 10.71
N VAL A 3 3.52 -2.77 11.88
CA VAL A 3 4.28 -1.81 12.67
C VAL A 3 5.75 -1.88 12.27
N LEU A 4 6.31 -0.79 11.75
CA LEU A 4 7.70 -0.71 11.31
C LEU A 4 8.68 -0.47 12.48
N ASN A 5 8.26 0.35 13.45
CA ASN A 5 8.96 0.66 14.70
C ASN A 5 7.96 1.21 15.74
N GLU A 6 8.44 1.63 16.92
CA GLU A 6 7.61 2.14 18.03
C GLU A 6 6.65 3.28 17.64
N ASN A 7 6.92 3.97 16.53
CA ASN A 7 6.17 5.16 16.12
C ASN A 7 5.49 5.03 14.77
N LEU A 8 5.98 4.20 13.86
CA LEU A 8 5.50 4.19 12.47
C LEU A 8 4.86 2.85 12.12
N ALA A 9 3.71 2.92 11.46
CA ALA A 9 3.06 1.80 10.80
C ALA A 9 3.07 2.00 9.28
N LEU A 10 2.96 0.89 8.55
CA LEU A 10 2.82 0.87 7.10
C LEU A 10 1.45 0.33 6.71
N VAL A 11 0.78 1.03 5.80
CA VAL A 11 -0.46 0.61 5.17
C VAL A 11 -0.25 0.47 3.66
N VAL A 12 -0.94 -0.50 3.07
CA VAL A 12 -1.07 -0.64 1.62
C VAL A 12 -2.54 -0.51 1.29
N TYR A 13 -2.87 0.39 0.37
CA TYR A 13 -4.25 0.78 0.11
C TYR A 13 -4.43 1.22 -1.34
N ASN A 14 -5.68 1.21 -1.81
CA ASN A 14 -6.01 1.82 -3.09
C ASN A 14 -6.11 3.35 -2.89
N ASN A 15 -5.15 4.11 -3.39
CA ASN A 15 -5.07 5.56 -3.20
C ASN A 15 -5.92 6.29 -4.24
N ALA A 16 -7.22 6.05 -4.18
CA ALA A 16 -8.20 6.63 -5.09
C ALA A 16 -9.34 7.28 -4.31
N GLN A 17 -9.78 8.44 -4.77
CA GLN A 17 -10.98 9.07 -4.23
C GLN A 17 -12.21 8.38 -4.81
N ILE A 18 -13.23 8.22 -3.96
CA ILE A 18 -14.56 7.78 -4.37
C ILE A 18 -15.40 9.04 -4.54
N PRO A 19 -15.81 9.40 -5.77
CA PRO A 19 -16.73 10.51 -5.98
C PRO A 19 -18.03 10.30 -5.19
N GLU A 20 -18.61 11.38 -4.66
CA GLU A 20 -19.85 11.33 -3.86
C GLU A 20 -21.01 10.63 -4.61
N ASN A 21 -21.05 10.75 -5.93
CA ASN A 21 -22.05 10.13 -6.81
C ASN A 21 -21.51 8.90 -7.57
N SER A 22 -20.50 8.22 -7.04
CA SER A 22 -19.90 7.05 -7.69
C SER A 22 -20.87 5.87 -7.75
N GLU A 23 -21.07 5.32 -8.95
CA GLU A 23 -21.75 4.03 -9.14
C GLU A 23 -20.91 2.84 -8.58
N GLN A 24 -19.64 3.09 -8.25
CA GLN A 24 -18.74 2.13 -7.62
C GLN A 24 -18.47 2.55 -6.16
N PRO A 25 -19.25 2.06 -5.18
CA PRO A 25 -19.15 2.49 -3.78
C PRO A 25 -17.85 2.07 -3.08
N LEU A 26 -17.11 1.12 -3.67
CA LEU A 26 -15.81 0.66 -3.16
C LEU A 26 -14.62 1.41 -3.79
N GLY A 27 -14.87 2.30 -4.76
CA GLY A 27 -13.86 3.09 -5.42
C GLY A 27 -13.00 2.35 -6.45
N PRO A 28 -12.15 3.09 -7.18
CA PRO A 28 -11.18 2.52 -8.10
C PRO A 28 -10.17 1.61 -7.40
N ARG A 29 -9.72 0.58 -8.12
CA ARG A 29 -8.69 -0.37 -7.64
C ARG A 29 -7.28 -0.01 -8.10
N THR A 30 -7.06 1.27 -8.40
CA THR A 30 -5.77 1.82 -8.86
C THR A 30 -5.67 3.31 -8.49
N PRO A 31 -4.48 3.81 -8.11
CA PRO A 31 -3.24 3.04 -7.88
C PRO A 31 -3.32 2.19 -6.60
N LEU A 32 -2.44 1.18 -6.52
CA LEU A 32 -2.14 0.52 -5.25
C LEU A 32 -0.90 1.19 -4.66
N SER A 33 -1.01 1.75 -3.47
CA SER A 33 0.02 2.62 -2.90
C SER A 33 0.42 2.20 -1.49
N ILE A 34 1.61 2.62 -1.08
CA ILE A 34 2.14 2.49 0.27
C ILE A 34 2.06 3.85 0.96
N ALA A 35 1.58 3.87 2.21
CA ALA A 35 1.75 5.01 3.10
C ALA A 35 2.35 4.56 4.44
N VAL A 36 3.09 5.46 5.07
CA VAL A 36 3.71 5.27 6.38
C VAL A 36 3.28 6.41 7.29
N GLY A 37 2.95 6.11 8.54
CA GLY A 37 2.42 7.13 9.42
C GLY A 37 2.10 6.65 10.83
N LYS A 38 1.55 7.58 11.61
CA LYS A 38 1.12 7.37 13.00
C LYS A 38 -0.17 8.15 13.27
N GLY A 39 -1.17 7.45 13.81
CA GLY A 39 -2.43 8.10 14.20
C GLY A 39 -3.11 8.74 12.99
N SER A 40 -3.17 10.08 12.96
CA SER A 40 -3.73 10.87 11.87
C SER A 40 -2.70 11.44 10.89
N ASP A 41 -1.41 11.27 11.15
CA ASP A 41 -0.33 11.79 10.32
C ASP A 41 0.21 10.67 9.42
N TRP A 42 -0.11 10.75 8.13
CA TRP A 42 0.21 9.72 7.14
C TRP A 42 0.83 10.36 5.91
N GLN A 43 1.94 9.78 5.49
CA GLN A 43 2.66 10.18 4.31
C GLN A 43 2.57 9.10 3.23
N HIS A 44 2.22 9.51 2.01
CA HIS A 44 2.37 8.67 0.83
C HIS A 44 3.85 8.43 0.54
N VAL A 45 4.22 7.16 0.36
CA VAL A 45 5.62 6.72 0.19
C VAL A 45 5.91 6.41 -1.27
N LEU A 46 5.09 5.55 -1.89
CA LEU A 46 5.22 5.17 -3.30
C LEU A 46 3.93 4.52 -3.82
N ASP A 47 3.83 4.45 -5.15
CA ASP A 47 2.83 3.63 -5.84
C ASP A 47 3.47 2.31 -6.29
N LEU A 48 2.85 1.19 -5.91
CA LEU A 48 3.22 -0.14 -6.36
C LEU A 48 2.76 -0.39 -7.80
N GLU A 49 1.53 0.01 -8.09
CA GLU A 49 0.89 -0.18 -9.38
C GLU A 49 0.07 1.06 -9.74
N THR A 50 0.24 1.55 -10.96
CA THR A 50 -0.40 2.78 -11.48
C THR A 50 -1.18 2.55 -12.77
N GLY A 51 -1.19 1.30 -13.28
CA GLY A 51 -1.92 0.94 -14.49
C GLY A 51 -3.43 1.06 -14.34
N LEU A 52 -4.15 0.96 -15.46
CA LEU A 52 -5.62 0.92 -15.48
C LEU A 52 -6.19 -0.42 -14.97
N GLY A 53 -5.34 -1.32 -14.47
CA GLY A 53 -5.73 -2.64 -13.98
C GLY A 53 -6.45 -2.61 -12.64
N GLU A 54 -6.96 -3.77 -12.23
CA GLU A 54 -7.58 -3.97 -10.92
C GLU A 54 -6.57 -4.57 -9.93
N TYR A 55 -6.10 -3.77 -8.97
CA TYR A 55 -5.17 -4.20 -7.92
C TYR A 55 -5.86 -4.19 -6.56
N SER A 56 -5.91 -5.31 -5.86
CA SER A 56 -6.80 -5.42 -4.69
C SER A 56 -6.32 -6.43 -3.64
N TYR A 57 -6.91 -6.32 -2.46
CA TYR A 57 -6.70 -7.23 -1.33
C TYR A 57 -5.24 -7.37 -0.93
N PRO A 58 -4.55 -6.25 -0.59
CA PRO A 58 -3.18 -6.33 -0.14
C PRO A 58 -3.09 -7.05 1.22
N ALA A 59 -2.10 -7.93 1.33
CA ALA A 59 -1.61 -8.50 2.57
C ALA A 59 -0.17 -8.05 2.76
N VAL A 60 0.16 -7.60 3.97
CA VAL A 60 1.50 -7.08 4.31
C VAL A 60 2.06 -7.94 5.44
N ILE A 61 3.26 -8.45 5.25
CA ILE A 61 3.97 -9.29 6.21
C ILE A 61 5.39 -8.76 6.34
N GLN A 62 5.91 -8.68 7.56
CA GLN A 62 7.30 -8.37 7.82
C GLN A 62 8.02 -9.59 8.38
N ASP A 63 9.21 -9.88 7.85
CA ASP A 63 10.14 -10.83 8.44
C ASP A 63 11.51 -10.15 8.57
N GLN A 64 12.00 -10.03 9.80
CA GLN A 64 13.23 -9.32 10.14
C GLN A 64 13.27 -7.92 9.51
N ASN A 65 14.18 -7.69 8.55
CA ASN A 65 14.35 -6.42 7.84
C ASN A 65 13.68 -6.38 6.46
N ARG A 66 12.85 -7.38 6.12
CA ARG A 66 12.13 -7.46 4.84
C ARG A 66 10.64 -7.25 5.03
N ILE A 67 10.04 -6.56 4.08
CA ILE A 67 8.60 -6.34 4.00
C ILE A 67 8.12 -7.00 2.72
N TYR A 68 7.17 -7.93 2.84
CA TYR A 68 6.51 -8.59 1.73
C TYR A 68 5.09 -8.07 1.61
N ILE A 69 4.70 -7.69 0.39
CA ILE A 69 3.35 -7.25 0.07
C ILE A 69 2.81 -8.17 -1.02
N ALA A 70 1.79 -8.94 -0.69
CA ALA A 70 1.07 -9.79 -1.63
C ALA A 70 -0.28 -9.16 -1.98
N TYR A 71 -0.70 -9.20 -3.23
CA TYR A 71 -1.99 -8.65 -3.66
C TYR A 71 -2.51 -9.34 -4.93
N THR A 72 -3.81 -9.19 -5.15
CA THR A 72 -4.45 -9.61 -6.40
C THR A 72 -4.08 -8.64 -7.51
N PHE A 73 -3.42 -9.13 -8.56
CA PHE A 73 -3.03 -8.40 -9.75
C PHE A 73 -3.98 -8.73 -10.90
N GLU A 74 -4.73 -7.72 -11.36
CA GLU A 74 -5.71 -7.79 -12.46
C GLU A 74 -6.75 -8.90 -12.32
N ARG A 75 -6.96 -9.41 -11.10
CA ARG A 75 -7.84 -10.53 -10.76
C ARG A 75 -7.53 -11.84 -11.52
N THR A 76 -6.33 -11.94 -12.07
CA THR A 76 -5.85 -13.16 -12.74
C THR A 76 -4.71 -13.82 -11.99
N ASN A 77 -3.93 -13.05 -11.22
CA ASN A 77 -2.73 -13.52 -10.53
C ASN A 77 -2.63 -12.97 -9.12
N ILE A 78 -1.78 -13.61 -8.30
CA ILE A 78 -1.26 -13.01 -7.07
C ILE A 78 0.16 -12.53 -7.36
N ARG A 79 0.43 -11.25 -7.10
CA ARG A 79 1.77 -10.66 -7.18
C ARG A 79 2.31 -10.47 -5.77
N VAL A 80 3.60 -10.74 -5.60
CA VAL A 80 4.34 -10.47 -4.35
C VAL A 80 5.49 -9.53 -4.69
N VAL A 81 5.61 -8.45 -3.93
CA VAL A 81 6.75 -7.53 -3.97
C VAL A 81 7.45 -7.54 -2.62
N GLU A 82 8.75 -7.31 -2.65
CA GLU A 82 9.62 -7.28 -1.47
C GLU A 82 10.33 -5.93 -1.39
N PHE A 83 10.45 -5.41 -0.17
CA PHE A 83 11.24 -4.21 0.13
C PHE A 83 12.18 -4.48 1.30
N ASP A 84 13.33 -3.80 1.33
CA ASP A 84 14.03 -3.60 2.59
C ASP A 84 13.28 -2.60 3.47
N ARG A 85 13.20 -2.88 4.78
CA ARG A 85 12.52 -2.02 5.73
C ARG A 85 13.19 -0.65 5.83
N GLU A 86 14.52 -0.58 5.72
CA GLU A 86 15.25 0.68 5.80
C GLU A 86 14.96 1.57 4.59
N GLU A 87 14.88 1.00 3.39
CA GLU A 87 14.50 1.73 2.16
C GLU A 87 13.13 2.41 2.33
N ILE A 88 12.15 1.69 2.87
CA ILE A 88 10.82 2.24 3.16
C ILE A 88 10.88 3.37 4.19
N LEU A 89 11.65 3.19 5.27
CA LEU A 89 11.82 4.21 6.29
C LEU A 89 12.57 5.45 5.76
N GLU A 90 13.47 5.31 4.79
CA GLU A 90 14.12 6.43 4.13
C GLU A 90 13.17 7.20 3.22
N LEU A 91 12.32 6.50 2.46
CA LEU A 91 11.32 7.14 1.62
C LEU A 91 10.29 7.92 2.45
N ALA A 92 9.92 7.41 3.62
CA ALA A 92 8.97 8.05 4.53
C ALA A 92 9.52 9.28 5.29
N LYS A 93 10.82 9.59 5.17
CA LYS A 93 11.43 10.80 5.78
C LYS A 93 11.42 12.03 4.86
N LYS A 94 11.11 11.85 3.57
CA LYS A 94 11.16 12.91 2.55
C LYS A 94 9.88 13.72 2.52
#